data_AF-K0PU59-F1
#
_entry.id   AF-K0PU59-F1
#
_cell.length_a   1.000
_cell.length_b   1.000
_cell.length_c   1.000
_cell.angle_alpha   90.00
_cell.angle_beta   90.00
_cell.angle_gamma   90.00
#
_symmetry.space_group_name_H-M   'P 1'
#
loop_
_entity.id
_entity.type
_entity.pdbx_description
1 polymer ?
#
loop_
_entity_poly.entity_id
_entity_poly.type
_entity_poly.pdbx_seq_one_letter_code
_entity_poly.pdbx_strand_id
1 'polypeptide(L)'
;MLRETFSIIGKNRSMYVVVVVGTIALSLFDELSGKTTSSGATSFVWSYVSMCVQGAVIYDAPFAEVGRRAGFARTFPYFLKTLALLIAALVISLPLFMFLPSELGVSPSVLILAFALLVAYALVLSLLGTWPTSSITGRGTSLVDALRRGAVRFFPTSGRLVAGMVLPAILSMLLVVVASQFEASPLLLVDGKPNIVMFAISAAAAFLQALGVSYAAIVLACDYISSEQGAPEFDAAAA
;
A
#
# COMPACT_ATOMS: atom_id res chain seq x y z
N MET A 1 14.54 -5.10 6.63
CA MET A 1 13.31 -4.48 6.08
C MET A 1 13.60 -3.28 5.18
N LEU A 2 14.16 -2.16 5.63
CA LEU A 2 14.48 -1.03 4.70
C LEU A 2 15.49 -1.42 3.60
N ARG A 3 16.64 -2.02 3.96
CA ARG A 3 17.63 -2.52 2.99
C ARG A 3 17.01 -3.48 1.97
N GLU A 4 16.13 -4.35 2.44
CA GLU A 4 15.43 -5.34 1.62
C GLU A 4 14.40 -4.67 0.68
N THR A 5 13.74 -3.61 1.15
CA THR A 5 12.86 -2.77 0.32
C THR A 5 13.64 -2.19 -0.86
N PHE A 6 14.79 -1.56 -0.60
CA PHE A 6 15.65 -1.02 -1.66
C PHE A 6 16.24 -2.11 -2.56
N SER A 7 16.54 -3.30 -2.02
CA SER A 7 17.00 -4.44 -2.81
C SER A 7 15.93 -4.92 -3.80
N ILE A 8 14.68 -5.11 -3.33
CA ILE A 8 13.55 -5.54 -4.16
C ILE A 8 13.23 -4.50 -5.23
N ILE A 9 13.20 -3.21 -4.86
CA ILE A 9 13.02 -2.11 -5.83
C ILE A 9 14.15 -2.12 -6.84
N GLY A 10 15.39 -2.29 -6.39
CA GLY A 10 16.58 -2.33 -7.23
C GLY A 10 16.58 -3.49 -8.23
N LYS A 11 16.07 -4.67 -7.85
CA LYS A 11 15.95 -5.86 -8.71
C LYS A 11 14.79 -5.75 -9.70
N ASN A 12 13.74 -4.99 -9.37
CA ASN A 12 12.49 -4.91 -10.16
C ASN A 12 12.18 -3.49 -10.67
N ARG A 13 13.21 -2.69 -10.98
CA ARG A 13 13.07 -1.26 -11.33
C ARG A 13 12.05 -0.98 -12.44
N SER A 14 12.01 -1.82 -13.47
CA SER A 14 11.09 -1.66 -14.60
C SER A 14 9.63 -1.65 -14.17
N MET A 15 9.24 -2.53 -13.25
CA MET A 15 7.87 -2.58 -12.74
C MET A 15 7.51 -1.32 -11.95
N TYR A 16 8.43 -0.83 -11.11
CA TYR A 16 8.21 0.41 -10.35
C TYR A 16 8.08 1.63 -11.27
N VAL A 17 8.87 1.70 -12.34
CA VAL A 17 8.73 2.77 -13.35
C VAL A 17 7.36 2.70 -14.01
N VAL A 18 6.90 1.52 -14.43
CA VAL A 18 5.56 1.33 -15.03
C VAL A 18 4.46 1.75 -14.06
N VAL A 19 4.57 1.38 -12.79
CA VAL A 19 3.58 1.74 -11.76
C VAL A 19 3.55 3.25 -11.54
N VAL A 20 4.70 3.91 -11.39
CA VAL A 20 4.79 5.36 -11.19
C VAL A 20 4.24 6.12 -12.41
N VAL A 21 4.62 5.71 -13.62
CA VAL A 21 4.09 6.35 -14.84
C VAL A 21 2.58 6.10 -14.96
N GLY A 22 2.11 4.89 -14.66
CA GLY A 22 0.70 4.53 -14.70
C GLY A 22 -0.14 5.33 -13.70
N THR A 23 0.34 5.53 -12.47
CA THR A 23 -0.37 6.34 -11.47
C THR A 23 -0.42 7.81 -11.85
N ILE A 24 0.65 8.37 -12.41
CA ILE A 24 0.64 9.74 -12.94
C ILE A 24 -0.35 9.86 -14.11
N ALA A 25 -0.37 8.90 -15.03
CA ALA A 25 -1.30 8.89 -16.16
C ALA A 25 -2.77 8.81 -15.70
N LEU A 26 -3.05 8.04 -14.65
CA LEU A 26 -4.37 7.99 -14.02
C LEU A 26 -4.76 9.33 -13.38
N SER A 27 -3.84 9.99 -12.68
CA SER A 27 -4.09 11.33 -12.12
C SER A 27 -4.38 12.35 -13.21
N LEU A 28 -3.63 12.30 -14.32
CA LEU A 28 -3.86 13.18 -15.48
C LEU A 28 -5.24 12.92 -16.12
N PHE A 29 -5.67 11.65 -16.18
CA PHE A 29 -6.98 11.29 -16.69
C PHE A 29 -8.12 11.80 -15.80
N ASP A 30 -7.97 11.73 -14.48
CA ASP A 30 -8.95 12.30 -13.54
C ASP A 30 -9.04 13.82 -13.70
N GLU A 31 -7.91 14.50 -13.91
CA GLU A 31 -7.87 15.95 -14.15
C GLU A 31 -8.55 16.33 -15.47
N LEU A 32 -8.25 15.62 -16.56
CA LEU A 32 -8.85 15.85 -17.88
C LEU A 32 -10.35 15.52 -17.93
N SER A 33 -10.78 14.51 -17.19
CA SER A 33 -12.20 14.10 -17.14
C SER A 33 -13.03 14.93 -16.16
N GLY A 34 -12.39 15.71 -15.29
CA GLY A 34 -13.03 16.45 -14.21
C GLY A 34 -13.72 15.54 -13.18
N LYS A 35 -13.41 14.23 -13.17
CA LYS A 35 -14.04 13.22 -12.32
C LYS A 35 -12.96 12.34 -11.69
N THR A 36 -13.08 12.07 -10.40
CA THR A 36 -12.20 11.13 -9.70
C THR A 36 -12.70 9.69 -9.92
N THR A 37 -12.27 9.06 -11.01
CA THR A 37 -12.67 7.68 -11.36
C THR A 37 -11.53 6.68 -11.19
N SER A 38 -10.29 7.16 -11.07
CA SER A 38 -9.11 6.30 -11.02
C SER A 38 -8.87 5.59 -9.69
N SER A 39 -9.55 5.97 -8.60
CA SER A 39 -9.27 5.47 -7.24
C SER A 39 -9.25 3.93 -7.15
N GLY A 40 -10.22 3.26 -7.79
CA GLY A 40 -10.28 1.80 -7.81
C GLY A 40 -9.12 1.16 -8.58
N ALA A 41 -8.74 1.74 -9.73
CA ALA A 41 -7.61 1.27 -10.51
C ALA A 41 -6.29 1.45 -9.75
N THR A 42 -6.11 2.60 -9.11
CA THR A 42 -4.93 2.90 -8.27
C THR A 42 -4.84 1.93 -7.09
N SER A 43 -5.95 1.64 -6.40
CA SER A 43 -5.97 0.61 -5.35
C SER A 43 -5.59 -0.76 -5.87
N PHE A 44 -6.10 -1.16 -7.04
CA PHE A 44 -5.76 -2.45 -7.64
C PHE A 44 -4.27 -2.55 -8.00
N VAL A 45 -3.69 -1.49 -8.59
CA VAL A 45 -2.26 -1.42 -8.90
C VAL A 45 -1.41 -1.57 -7.64
N TRP A 46 -1.74 -0.85 -6.56
CA TRP A 46 -1.00 -0.96 -5.30
C TRP A 46 -1.14 -2.33 -4.64
N SER A 47 -2.33 -2.93 -4.67
CA SER A 47 -2.52 -4.31 -4.20
C SER A 47 -1.69 -5.31 -5.02
N TYR A 48 -1.64 -5.14 -6.34
CA TYR A 48 -0.81 -6.00 -7.20
C TYR A 48 0.68 -5.86 -6.87
N VAL A 49 1.18 -4.63 -6.71
CA VAL A 49 2.57 -4.39 -6.29
C VAL A 49 2.85 -5.02 -4.93
N SER A 50 1.95 -4.85 -3.96
CA SER A 50 2.06 -5.48 -2.64
C SER A 50 2.15 -7.01 -2.75
N MET A 51 1.29 -7.63 -3.57
CA MET A 51 1.33 -9.07 -3.81
C MET A 51 2.66 -9.51 -4.43
N CYS A 52 3.15 -8.80 -5.44
CA CYS A 52 4.43 -9.08 -6.10
C CYS A 52 5.61 -8.97 -5.12
N VAL A 53 5.63 -7.92 -4.27
CA VAL A 53 6.65 -7.75 -3.24
C VAL A 53 6.60 -8.88 -2.23
N GLN A 54 5.41 -9.23 -1.73
CA GLN A 54 5.25 -10.34 -0.78
C GLN A 54 5.70 -11.67 -1.39
N GLY A 55 5.30 -11.96 -2.63
CA GLY A 55 5.75 -13.16 -3.32
C GLY A 55 7.26 -13.16 -3.58
N ALA A 56 7.87 -12.00 -3.87
CA ALA A 56 9.31 -11.89 -4.07
C ALA A 56 10.09 -12.19 -2.79
N VAL A 57 9.58 -11.79 -1.63
CA VAL A 57 10.16 -12.12 -0.31
C VAL A 57 9.96 -13.60 0.00
N ILE A 58 8.76 -14.15 -0.23
CA ILE A 58 8.42 -15.54 0.11
C ILE A 58 9.19 -16.55 -0.76
N TYR A 59 9.35 -16.27 -2.04
CA TYR A 59 9.98 -17.18 -3.01
C TYR A 59 11.43 -16.80 -3.35
N ASP A 60 11.98 -15.76 -2.75
CA ASP A 60 13.29 -15.15 -3.10
C ASP A 60 13.47 -14.89 -4.62
N ALA A 61 12.38 -14.51 -5.30
CA ALA A 61 12.28 -14.49 -6.76
C ALA A 61 11.98 -13.08 -7.32
N PRO A 62 12.35 -12.77 -8.58
CA PRO A 62 11.93 -11.53 -9.22
C PRO A 62 10.42 -11.52 -9.53
N PHE A 63 9.83 -10.34 -9.73
CA PHE A 63 8.38 -10.20 -9.95
C PHE A 63 7.87 -10.98 -11.16
N ALA A 64 8.67 -11.12 -12.21
CA ALA A 64 8.32 -11.92 -13.38
C ALA A 64 8.04 -13.38 -13.02
N GLU A 65 8.84 -13.94 -12.12
CA GLU A 65 8.67 -15.31 -11.65
C GLU A 65 7.51 -15.44 -10.65
N VAL A 66 7.35 -14.47 -9.76
CA VAL A 66 6.18 -14.39 -8.86
C VAL A 66 4.88 -14.35 -9.66
N GLY A 67 4.84 -13.54 -10.72
CA GLY A 67 3.69 -13.45 -11.63
C GLY A 67 3.39 -14.78 -12.33
N ARG A 68 4.43 -15.53 -12.72
CA ARG A 68 4.28 -16.87 -13.30
C ARG A 68 3.75 -17.90 -12.30
N ARG A 69 4.21 -17.86 -11.04
CA ARG A 69 3.81 -18.80 -9.98
C ARG A 69 2.42 -18.50 -9.41
N ALA A 70 2.10 -17.24 -9.16
CA ALA A 70 0.83 -16.84 -8.58
C ALA A 70 -0.29 -16.71 -9.62
N GLY A 71 0.04 -16.25 -10.83
CA GLY A 71 -0.90 -15.99 -11.91
C GLY A 71 -1.94 -14.90 -11.59
N PHE A 72 -2.77 -14.57 -12.60
CA PHE A 72 -3.90 -13.66 -12.41
C PHE A 72 -4.96 -14.24 -11.45
N ALA A 73 -5.08 -15.58 -11.43
CA ALA A 73 -6.05 -16.29 -10.60
C ALA A 73 -5.90 -16.03 -9.09
N ARG A 74 -4.67 -15.83 -8.58
CA ARG A 74 -4.45 -15.48 -7.16
C ARG A 74 -4.47 -13.97 -6.89
N THR A 75 -4.36 -13.15 -7.93
CA THR A 75 -4.38 -11.68 -7.82
C THR A 75 -5.75 -11.16 -7.37
N PHE A 76 -6.84 -11.70 -7.93
CA PHE A 76 -8.18 -11.24 -7.61
C PHE A 76 -8.61 -11.59 -6.16
N PRO A 77 -8.44 -12.83 -5.66
CA PRO A 77 -8.67 -13.14 -4.26
C PRO A 77 -7.81 -12.32 -3.29
N TYR A 78 -6.54 -12.07 -3.65
CA TYR A 78 -5.66 -11.21 -2.87
C TYR A 78 -6.23 -9.79 -2.74
N PHE A 79 -6.59 -9.18 -3.88
CA PHE A 79 -7.19 -7.85 -3.94
C PHE A 79 -8.47 -7.78 -3.10
N LEU A 80 -9.37 -8.75 -3.24
CA LEU A 80 -10.62 -8.78 -2.46
C LEU A 80 -10.36 -8.84 -0.95
N LYS A 81 -9.36 -9.62 -0.51
CA LYS A 81 -8.98 -9.66 0.91
C LYS A 81 -8.39 -8.35 1.39
N THR A 82 -7.49 -7.73 0.62
CA THR A 82 -6.94 -6.41 0.93
C THR A 82 -8.07 -5.36 1.00
N LEU A 83 -9.02 -5.40 0.07
CA LEU A 83 -10.18 -4.52 0.06
C LEU A 83 -11.08 -4.74 1.29
N ALA A 84 -11.31 -5.99 1.68
CA ALA A 84 -12.07 -6.31 2.89
C ALA A 84 -11.39 -5.74 4.15
N LEU A 85 -10.06 -5.82 4.25
CA LEU A 85 -9.32 -5.22 5.35
C LEU A 85 -9.38 -3.68 5.34
N LEU A 86 -9.38 -3.06 4.16
CA LEU A 86 -9.56 -1.62 4.01
C LEU A 86 -10.96 -1.18 4.46
N ILE A 87 -12.00 -1.91 4.06
CA ILE A 87 -13.39 -1.65 4.49
C ILE A 87 -13.52 -1.83 6.00
N ALA A 88 -12.90 -2.86 6.59
CA ALA A 88 -12.88 -3.05 8.03
C ALA A 88 -12.23 -1.87 8.76
N ALA A 89 -11.09 -1.37 8.26
CA ALA A 89 -10.42 -0.20 8.80
C ALA A 89 -11.29 1.07 8.69
N LEU A 90 -12.00 1.24 7.57
CA LEU A 90 -12.95 2.33 7.38
C LEU A 90 -14.05 2.29 8.44
N VAL A 91 -14.68 1.13 8.64
CA VAL A 91 -15.74 0.95 9.65
C VAL A 91 -15.22 1.24 11.06
N ILE A 92 -14.00 0.79 11.40
CA ILE A 92 -13.37 1.04 12.70
C ILE A 92 -13.07 2.54 12.89
N SER A 93 -12.78 3.28 11.82
CA SER A 93 -12.49 4.72 11.88
C SER A 93 -13.75 5.60 11.95
N LEU A 94 -14.94 5.09 11.58
CA LEU A 94 -16.19 5.86 11.53
C LEU A 94 -16.60 6.49 12.87
N PRO A 95 -16.46 5.86 14.05
CA PRO A 95 -16.84 6.49 15.32
C PRO A 95 -16.14 7.84 15.56
N LEU A 96 -14.91 8.02 15.08
CA LEU A 96 -14.21 9.31 15.19
C LEU A 96 -14.98 10.44 14.51
N PHE A 97 -15.75 10.15 13.45
CA PHE A 97 -16.60 11.12 12.78
C PHE A 97 -17.74 11.62 13.67
N MET A 98 -18.33 10.74 14.48
CA MET A 98 -19.45 11.11 15.36
C MET A 98 -19.02 12.02 16.51
N PHE A 99 -17.74 12.01 16.87
CA PHE A 99 -17.18 12.79 17.97
C PHE A 99 -16.34 13.98 17.50
N LEU A 100 -16.18 14.18 16.20
CA LEU A 100 -15.44 15.33 15.69
C LEU A 100 -16.27 16.61 15.88
N PRO A 101 -15.72 17.67 16.51
CA PRO A 101 -16.40 18.95 16.62
C PRO A 101 -16.82 19.48 15.25
N SER A 102 -18.09 19.88 15.09
CA SER A 102 -18.60 20.53 13.88
C SER A 102 -17.95 21.89 13.58
N GLU A 103 -17.21 22.43 14.54
CA GLU A 103 -16.42 23.67 14.47
C GLU A 103 -15.14 23.50 13.64
N LEU A 104 -14.65 22.27 13.44
CA LEU A 104 -13.50 22.01 12.57
C LEU A 104 -13.96 22.16 11.12
N GLY A 105 -13.39 23.14 10.41
CA GLY A 105 -13.60 23.30 8.98
C GLY A 105 -13.35 22.00 8.19
N VAL A 106 -13.85 21.94 6.96
CA VAL A 106 -13.81 20.73 6.12
C VAL A 106 -12.38 20.20 5.93
N SER A 107 -11.37 21.08 5.82
CA SER A 107 -9.98 20.68 5.57
C SER A 107 -9.30 19.95 6.74
N PRO A 108 -9.31 20.47 7.99
CA PRO A 108 -8.80 19.73 9.16
C PRO A 108 -9.49 18.39 9.39
N SER A 109 -10.82 18.34 9.26
CA SER A 109 -11.62 17.15 9.50
C SER A 109 -11.27 16.01 8.52
N VAL A 110 -11.05 16.33 7.25
CA VAL A 110 -10.61 15.36 6.23
C VAL A 110 -9.21 14.82 6.53
N LEU A 111 -8.28 15.67 6.99
CA LEU A 111 -6.92 15.24 7.30
C LEU A 111 -6.86 14.34 8.54
N ILE A 112 -7.62 14.67 9.58
CA ILE A 112 -7.77 13.83 10.77
C ILE A 112 -8.38 12.48 10.39
N LEU A 113 -9.40 12.47 9.54
CA LEU A 113 -10.03 11.24 9.07
C LEU A 113 -9.05 10.38 8.25
N ALA A 114 -8.31 10.98 7.32
CA ALA A 114 -7.32 10.26 6.52
C ALA A 114 -6.23 9.63 7.40
N PHE A 115 -5.75 10.38 8.41
CA PHE A 115 -4.77 9.87 9.37
C PHE A 115 -5.35 8.73 10.22
N ALA A 116 -6.55 8.89 10.75
CA ALA A 116 -7.24 7.88 11.54
C ALA A 116 -7.47 6.59 10.74
N LEU A 117 -7.93 6.71 9.50
CA LEU A 117 -8.11 5.59 8.58
C LEU A 117 -6.79 4.86 8.34
N LEU A 118 -5.70 5.60 8.12
CA LEU A 118 -4.38 5.02 7.87
C LEU A 118 -3.85 4.25 9.09
N VAL A 119 -4.03 4.81 10.30
CA VAL A 119 -3.67 4.14 11.55
C VAL A 119 -4.54 2.90 11.77
N ALA A 120 -5.86 3.02 11.63
CA ALA A 120 -6.78 1.90 11.75
C ALA A 120 -6.44 0.79 10.76
N TYR A 121 -6.10 1.15 9.52
CA TYR A 121 -5.69 0.20 8.49
C TYR A 121 -4.37 -0.49 8.83
N ALA A 122 -3.38 0.23 9.34
CA ALA A 122 -2.13 -0.37 9.82
C ALA A 122 -2.38 -1.35 10.99
N LEU A 123 -3.29 -1.03 11.92
CA LEU A 123 -3.67 -1.92 13.02
C LEU A 123 -4.38 -3.18 12.52
N VAL A 124 -5.34 -3.03 11.60
CA VAL A 124 -6.03 -4.16 10.96
C VAL A 124 -5.03 -5.04 10.22
N LEU A 125 -4.10 -4.45 9.47
CA LEU A 125 -3.04 -5.19 8.78
C LEU A 125 -2.07 -5.87 9.75
N SER A 126 -1.77 -5.30 10.91
CA SER A 126 -0.91 -6.00 11.89
C SER A 126 -1.57 -7.25 12.47
N LEU A 127 -2.91 -7.31 12.54
CA LEU A 127 -3.64 -8.48 13.02
C LEU A 127 -3.94 -9.49 11.90
N LEU A 128 -4.36 -8.99 10.75
CA LEU A 128 -4.96 -9.79 9.68
C LEU A 128 -4.23 -9.66 8.34
N GLY A 129 -3.16 -8.88 8.26
CA GLY A 129 -2.43 -8.63 7.01
C GLY A 129 -1.69 -9.85 6.46
N THR A 130 -1.55 -10.92 7.25
CA THR A 130 -1.09 -12.24 6.78
C THR A 130 -2.17 -13.00 5.99
N TRP A 131 -3.44 -12.60 6.08
CA TRP A 131 -4.57 -13.20 5.36
C TRP A 131 -4.54 -13.00 3.83
N PRO A 132 -4.25 -11.80 3.30
CA PRO A 132 -4.00 -11.66 1.86
C PRO A 132 -2.71 -12.39 1.48
N THR A 133 -1.63 -12.27 2.27
CA THR A 133 -0.33 -12.94 2.03
C THR A 133 -0.46 -14.47 1.90
N SER A 134 -1.28 -15.10 2.74
CA SER A 134 -1.53 -16.54 2.69
C SER A 134 -2.21 -17.02 1.40
N SER A 135 -2.84 -16.12 0.65
CA SER A 135 -3.43 -16.43 -0.66
C SER A 135 -2.37 -16.59 -1.75
N ILE A 136 -1.18 -16.03 -1.55
CA ILE A 136 -0.06 -16.15 -2.47
C ILE A 136 0.46 -17.58 -2.45
N THR A 137 0.60 -18.19 -1.27
CA THR A 137 1.04 -19.58 -1.08
C THR A 137 -0.11 -20.57 -1.14
N GLY A 138 -1.34 -20.15 -0.84
CA GLY A 138 -2.53 -21.00 -0.74
C GLY A 138 -2.68 -21.74 0.59
N ARG A 139 -1.94 -21.34 1.65
CA ARG A 139 -1.89 -22.07 2.93
C ARG A 139 -2.35 -21.25 4.12
N GLY A 140 -3.20 -21.84 4.97
CA GLY A 140 -3.77 -21.14 6.11
C GLY A 140 -4.56 -19.91 5.63
N THR A 141 -5.42 -20.09 4.63
CA THR A 141 -6.18 -18.99 4.02
C THR A 141 -7.37 -18.54 4.87
N SER A 142 -7.56 -19.12 6.06
CA SER A 142 -8.62 -18.73 6.98
C SER A 142 -8.27 -17.43 7.72
N LEU A 143 -9.31 -16.69 8.12
CA LEU A 143 -9.17 -15.49 8.93
C LEU A 143 -8.64 -15.81 10.34
N VAL A 144 -9.03 -16.95 10.91
CA VAL A 144 -8.60 -17.38 12.25
C VAL A 144 -7.11 -17.65 12.27
N ASP A 145 -6.58 -18.32 11.24
CA ASP A 145 -5.14 -18.56 11.12
C ASP A 145 -4.37 -17.24 10.97
N ALA A 146 -4.91 -16.29 10.20
CA ALA A 146 -4.30 -14.97 10.06
C ALA A 146 -4.26 -14.21 11.39
N LEU A 147 -5.37 -14.20 12.14
CA LEU A 147 -5.46 -13.57 13.46
C LEU A 147 -4.49 -14.21 14.45
N ARG A 148 -4.39 -15.54 14.47
CA ARG A 148 -3.44 -16.26 15.34
C ARG A 148 -2.01 -15.86 15.06
N ARG A 149 -1.64 -15.70 13.78
CA ARG A 149 -0.29 -15.25 13.36
C ARG A 149 -0.04 -13.79 13.78
N GLY A 150 -0.99 -12.89 13.50
CA GLY A 150 -0.83 -11.47 13.80
C GLY A 150 -0.90 -11.12 15.30
N ALA A 151 -1.68 -11.85 16.10
CA ALA A 151 -1.85 -11.56 17.53
C ALA A 151 -0.53 -11.67 18.32
N VAL A 152 0.33 -12.64 17.97
CA VAL A 152 1.60 -12.88 18.69
C VAL A 152 2.58 -11.72 18.51
N ARG A 153 2.54 -11.05 17.35
CA ARG A 153 3.50 -9.99 16.96
C ARG A 153 2.83 -8.65 16.69
N PHE A 154 1.64 -8.45 17.25
CA PHE A 154 0.80 -7.30 16.97
C PHE A 154 1.54 -5.96 17.18
N PHE A 155 2.13 -5.74 18.36
CA PHE A 155 2.80 -4.48 18.69
C PHE A 155 4.03 -4.14 17.82
N PRO A 156 5.00 -5.05 17.62
CA PRO A 156 6.14 -4.75 16.75
C PRO A 156 5.71 -4.59 15.28
N THR A 157 4.72 -5.36 14.81
CA THR A 157 4.22 -5.26 13.43
C THR A 157 3.42 -3.97 13.22
N SER A 158 2.57 -3.58 14.16
CA SER A 158 1.77 -2.35 14.07
C SER A 158 2.66 -1.10 14.03
N GLY A 159 3.66 -1.00 14.92
CA GLY A 159 4.60 0.13 14.91
C GLY A 159 5.36 0.25 13.59
N ARG A 160 5.78 -0.89 13.00
CA ARG A 160 6.43 -0.91 11.68
C ARG A 160 5.47 -0.51 10.56
N LEU A 161 4.24 -1.02 10.54
CA LEU A 161 3.26 -0.68 9.51
C LEU A 161 2.81 0.77 9.59
N VAL A 162 2.57 1.30 10.81
CA VAL A 162 2.27 2.71 11.02
C VAL A 162 3.42 3.57 10.50
N ALA A 163 4.67 3.29 10.88
CA ALA A 163 5.82 4.03 10.36
C ALA A 163 5.94 3.92 8.83
N GLY A 164 5.74 2.71 8.27
CA GLY A 164 5.81 2.44 6.84
C GLY A 164 4.71 3.10 6.00
N MET A 165 3.57 3.44 6.59
CA MET A 165 2.44 4.08 5.90
C MET A 165 2.38 5.59 6.18
N VAL A 166 2.53 6.00 7.45
CA VAL A 166 2.43 7.40 7.87
C VAL A 166 3.59 8.22 7.34
N LEU A 167 4.82 7.71 7.44
CA LEU A 167 6.00 8.49 7.06
C LEU A 167 5.99 8.86 5.56
N PRO A 168 5.74 7.94 4.61
CA PRO A 168 5.61 8.32 3.21
C PRO A 168 4.45 9.27 2.93
N ALA A 169 3.32 9.14 3.65
CA ALA A 169 2.19 10.05 3.50
C ALA A 169 2.55 11.47 3.94
N ILE A 170 3.17 11.63 5.11
CA ILE A 170 3.65 12.94 5.60
C ILE A 170 4.68 13.53 4.63
N LEU A 171 5.66 12.75 4.19
CA LEU A 171 6.68 13.22 3.24
C LEU A 171 6.05 13.66 1.91
N SER A 172 5.06 12.93 1.40
CA SER A 172 4.35 13.29 0.17
C SER A 172 3.54 14.58 0.35
N MET A 173 2.86 14.75 1.49
CA MET A 173 2.17 16.01 1.80
C MET A 173 3.14 17.18 1.89
N LEU A 174 4.27 17.01 2.57
CA LEU A 174 5.29 18.05 2.67
C LEU A 174 5.85 18.45 1.30
N LEU A 175 6.07 17.49 0.39
CA LEU A 175 6.50 17.78 -0.97
C LEU A 175 5.48 18.67 -1.71
N VAL A 176 4.19 18.38 -1.57
CA VAL A 176 3.12 19.19 -2.20
C VAL A 176 3.03 20.57 -1.55
N VAL A 177 3.15 20.68 -0.22
CA VAL A 177 3.13 21.97 0.47
C VAL A 177 4.32 22.82 0.05
N VAL A 178 5.53 22.27 0.05
CA VAL A 178 6.73 22.99 -0.39
C VAL A 178 6.58 23.45 -1.83
N ALA A 179 6.09 22.59 -2.71
CA ALA A 179 5.85 22.93 -4.10
C ALA A 179 4.87 24.09 -4.30
N SER A 180 3.78 24.10 -3.51
CA SER A 180 2.77 25.16 -3.58
C SER A 180 3.31 26.54 -3.19
N GLN A 181 4.48 26.62 -2.54
CA GLN A 181 5.15 27.89 -2.27
C GLN A 181 5.89 28.45 -3.50
N PHE A 182 6.23 27.61 -4.47
CA PHE A 182 6.98 28.00 -5.67
C PHE A 182 6.11 28.12 -6.92
N GLU A 183 4.98 27.43 -6.95
CA GLU A 183 4.06 27.36 -8.10
C GLU A 183 2.66 27.82 -7.69
N ALA A 184 2.00 28.60 -8.56
CA ALA A 184 0.67 29.15 -8.27
C ALA A 184 -0.48 28.12 -8.39
N SER A 185 -0.23 26.97 -9.03
CA SER A 185 -1.27 25.97 -9.30
C SER A 185 -0.85 24.55 -8.88
N PRO A 186 -1.69 23.82 -8.13
CA PRO A 186 -1.43 22.44 -7.74
C PRO A 186 -1.76 21.42 -8.86
N LEU A 187 -2.14 21.89 -10.05
CA LEU A 187 -2.60 21.05 -11.15
C LEU A 187 -1.44 20.50 -12.00
N LEU A 188 -1.62 19.32 -12.58
CA LEU A 188 -0.66 18.76 -13.53
C LEU A 188 -0.69 19.52 -14.86
N LEU A 189 -1.84 20.07 -15.22
CA LEU A 189 -2.03 20.94 -16.37
C LEU A 189 -2.42 22.34 -15.92
N VAL A 190 -1.65 23.33 -16.35
CA VAL A 190 -1.96 24.75 -16.16
C VAL A 190 -2.18 25.34 -17.55
N ASP A 191 -3.40 25.81 -17.82
CA ASP A 191 -3.81 26.35 -19.12
C ASP A 191 -3.51 25.41 -20.31
N GLY A 192 -3.67 24.10 -20.09
CA GLY A 192 -3.41 23.06 -21.10
C GLY A 192 -1.92 22.78 -21.34
N LYS A 193 -1.00 23.39 -20.58
CA LYS A 193 0.44 23.11 -20.61
C LYS A 193 0.84 22.23 -19.41
N PRO A 194 1.76 21.28 -19.60
CA PRO A 194 2.24 20.45 -18.50
C PRO A 194 3.03 21.27 -17.49
N ASN A 195 2.64 21.18 -16.23
CA ASN A 195 3.42 21.72 -15.11
C ASN A 195 4.53 20.74 -14.75
N ILE A 196 5.71 20.93 -15.34
CA ILE A 196 6.87 20.02 -15.19
C ILE A 196 7.23 19.83 -13.71
N VAL A 197 7.12 20.89 -12.90
CA VAL A 197 7.40 20.84 -11.46
C VAL A 197 6.40 19.91 -10.77
N MET A 198 5.10 20.09 -11.00
CA MET A 198 4.07 19.23 -10.41
C MET A 198 4.14 17.78 -10.90
N PHE A 199 4.55 17.54 -12.15
CA PHE A 199 4.86 16.20 -12.64
C PHE A 199 6.00 15.55 -11.85
N ALA A 200 7.10 16.27 -11.61
CA ALA A 200 8.22 15.76 -10.83
C ALA A 200 7.81 15.45 -9.37
N ILE A 201 7.00 16.31 -8.76
CA ILE A 201 6.48 16.11 -7.40
C ILE A 201 5.54 14.91 -7.35
N SER A 202 4.64 14.79 -8.31
CA SER A 202 3.72 13.66 -8.41
C SER A 202 4.46 12.34 -8.59
N ALA A 203 5.53 12.33 -9.40
CA ALA A 203 6.41 11.18 -9.54
C ALA A 203 7.14 10.84 -8.23
N ALA A 204 7.66 11.84 -7.52
CA ALA A 204 8.30 11.64 -6.22
C ALA A 204 7.31 11.11 -5.17
N ALA A 205 6.09 11.65 -5.12
CA ALA A 205 5.03 11.19 -4.23
C ALA A 205 4.59 9.76 -4.56
N ALA A 206 4.40 9.42 -5.84
CA ALA A 206 4.09 8.06 -6.28
C ALA A 206 5.21 7.08 -5.92
N PHE A 207 6.47 7.51 -6.05
CA PHE A 207 7.61 6.69 -5.64
C PHE A 207 7.69 6.49 -4.12
N LEU A 208 7.41 7.52 -3.32
CA LEU A 208 7.28 7.41 -1.86
C LEU A 208 6.15 6.45 -1.45
N GLN A 209 5.00 6.52 -2.13
CA GLN A 209 3.92 5.55 -1.92
C GLN A 209 4.36 4.13 -2.26
N ALA A 210 5.08 3.95 -3.38
CA ALA A 210 5.62 2.65 -3.75
C ALA A 210 6.59 2.10 -2.70
N LEU A 211 7.43 2.96 -2.11
CA LEU A 211 8.31 2.60 -0.99
C LEU A 211 7.50 2.16 0.23
N GLY A 212 6.47 2.92 0.61
CA GLY A 212 5.60 2.60 1.75
C GLY A 212 4.87 1.28 1.58
N VAL A 213 4.23 1.07 0.43
CA VAL A 213 3.54 -0.19 0.07
C VAL A 213 4.52 -1.36 0.10
N SER A 214 5.71 -1.20 -0.50
CA SER A 214 6.72 -2.27 -0.54
C SER A 214 7.24 -2.61 0.85
N TYR A 215 7.50 -1.60 1.69
CA TYR A 215 7.93 -1.80 3.06
C TYR A 215 6.87 -2.55 3.88
N ALA A 216 5.60 -2.12 3.80
CA ALA A 216 4.50 -2.79 4.48
C ALA A 216 4.32 -4.24 3.99
N ALA A 217 4.42 -4.46 2.69
CA ALA A 217 4.39 -5.79 2.07
C ALA A 217 5.50 -6.70 2.63
N ILE A 218 6.74 -6.20 2.72
CA ILE A 218 7.87 -6.95 3.31
C ILE A 218 7.63 -7.27 4.78
N VAL A 219 7.15 -6.30 5.57
CA VAL A 219 6.83 -6.53 6.99
C VAL A 219 5.85 -7.69 7.13
N LEU A 220 4.77 -7.69 6.34
CA LEU A 220 3.75 -8.74 6.37
C LEU A 220 4.26 -10.09 5.84
N ALA A 221 5.13 -10.09 4.83
CA ALA A 221 5.74 -11.31 4.31
C ALA A 221 6.70 -11.94 5.32
N CYS A 222 7.57 -11.15 5.94
CA CYS A 222 8.49 -11.64 6.97
C CYS A 222 7.73 -12.17 8.19
N ASP A 223 6.62 -11.52 8.58
CA ASP A 223 5.78 -11.97 9.67
C ASP A 223 5.10 -13.31 9.35
N TYR A 224 4.55 -13.43 8.13
CA TYR A 224 4.01 -14.68 7.60
C TYR A 224 5.05 -15.81 7.61
N ILE A 225 6.23 -15.59 7.02
CA ILE A 225 7.32 -16.59 6.98
C ILE A 225 7.70 -17.02 8.40
N SER A 226 7.92 -16.06 9.30
CA SER A 226 8.33 -16.36 10.68
C SER A 226 7.29 -17.18 11.45
N SER A 227 6.01 -17.06 11.07
CA SER A 227 4.91 -17.79 11.71
C SER A 227 4.69 -19.19 11.13
N GLU A 228 5.19 -19.45 9.92
CA GLU A 228 5.10 -20.73 9.22
C GLU A 228 6.43 -21.51 9.24
N GLN A 229 7.54 -20.90 9.67
CA GLN A 229 8.84 -21.53 9.84
C GLN A 229 8.76 -22.73 10.80
N GLY A 230 9.04 -23.93 10.27
CA GLY A 230 8.97 -25.20 11.00
C GLY A 230 7.81 -26.12 10.58
N ALA A 231 6.91 -25.67 9.70
CA ALA A 231 5.94 -26.56 9.06
C ALA A 231 6.60 -27.30 7.88
N PRO A 232 6.67 -28.64 7.86
CA PRO A 232 7.34 -29.41 6.80
C PRO A 232 6.75 -29.17 5.40
N GLU A 233 5.50 -28.72 5.35
CA GLU A 233 4.85 -28.34 4.10
C GLU A 233 5.39 -27.01 3.57
N PHE A 234 5.71 -26.02 4.43
CA PHE A 234 6.24 -24.70 4.06
C PHE A 234 7.48 -24.81 3.19
N ASP A 235 8.42 -25.66 3.60
CA ASP A 235 9.67 -25.91 2.88
C ASP A 235 9.44 -26.51 1.48
N ALA A 236 8.38 -27.31 1.29
CA ALA A 236 8.02 -27.89 0.00
C ALA A 236 7.32 -26.92 -0.99
N ALA A 237 6.78 -25.78 -0.51
CA ALA A 237 6.23 -24.74 -1.40
C ALA A 237 7.18 -23.55 -1.60
N ALA A 238 8.22 -23.44 -0.76
CA ALA A 238 9.30 -22.48 -0.93
C ALA A 238 10.40 -23.01 -1.88
N ALA A 239 10.60 -24.33 -1.94
CA ALA A 239 11.44 -25.02 -2.93
C ALA A 239 10.83 -24.95 -4.35
#